data_AF-A0A5P3VRH9-F1
#
_entry.id   AF-A0A5P3VRH9-F1
#
_cell.length_a   1.000
_cell.length_b   1.000
_cell.length_c   1.000
_cell.angle_alpha   90.00
_cell.angle_beta   90.00
_cell.angle_gamma   90.00
#
_symmetry.space_group_name_H-M   'P 1'
#
loop_
_entity.id
_entity.type
_entity.pdbx_description
1 polymer ?
#
loop_
_entity_poly.entity_id
_entity_poly.type
_entity_poly.pdbx_seq_one_letter_code
_entity_poly.pdbx_strand_id
1 'polypeptide(L)' 'MVFSDARRELRELIQIVAETERYDATLAADRSIAPHESAVADRQRKELRKAQLMAKYELV' A
#
# COMPACT_ATOMS: atom_id res chain seq x y z
N MET A 1 11.89 21.39 8.11
CA MET A 1 12.16 20.14 7.36
C MET A 1 11.27 18.96 7.82
N VAL A 2 10.78 18.91 9.06
CA VAL A 2 9.85 17.84 9.53
C VAL A 2 8.49 17.82 8.78
N PHE A 3 7.89 18.99 8.51
CA PHE A 3 6.60 19.08 7.83
C PHE A 3 6.62 18.58 6.37
N SER A 4 7.74 18.76 5.66
CA SER A 4 7.88 18.28 4.28
C SER A 4 7.96 16.75 4.22
N ASP A 5 8.62 16.12 5.20
CA ASP A 5 8.71 14.67 5.28
C ASP A 5 7.37 14.05 5.66
N ALA A 6 6.66 14.62 6.63
CA ALA A 6 5.33 14.15 7.02
C ALA A 6 4.31 14.24 5.86
N ARG A 7 4.34 15.33 5.08
CA ARG A 7 3.47 15.48 3.91
C ARG A 7 3.81 14.47 2.81
N ARG A 8 5.09 14.18 2.59
CA ARG A 8 5.54 13.16 1.62
C ARG A 8 5.07 11.78 2.04
N GLU A 9 5.26 11.44 3.32
CA GLU A 9 4.86 10.14 3.88
C GLU A 9 3.34 9.95 3.93
N LEU A 10 2.56 11.01 4.18
CA LEU A 10 1.10 10.94 4.08
C LEU A 10 0.64 10.68 2.64
N ARG A 11 1.26 11.33 1.65
CA ARG A 11 0.98 11.06 0.23
C ARG A 11 1.35 9.63 -0.15
N GLU A 12 2.48 9.14 0.33
CA GLU A 12 2.91 7.75 0.16
C GLU A 12 1.87 6.79 0.75
N LEU A 13 1.38 7.03 1.97
CA LEU A 13 0.35 6.20 2.61
C LEU A 13 -0.94 6.16 1.78
N ILE A 14 -1.43 7.31 1.33
CA ILE A 14 -2.63 7.40 0.48
C ILE A 14 -2.44 6.61 -0.81
N GLN A 15 -1.27 6.74 -1.45
CA GLN A 15 -0.95 6.03 -2.67
C GLN A 15 -0.90 4.52 -2.46
N ILE A 16 -0.23 4.07 -1.39
CA ILE A 16 -0.15 2.64 -1.05
C ILE A 16 -1.56 2.05 -0.86
N VAL A 17 -2.42 2.73 -0.10
CA VAL A 17 -3.81 2.26 0.13
C VAL A 17 -4.56 2.13 -1.20
N ALA A 18 -4.53 3.17 -2.03
CA ALA A 18 -5.22 3.16 -3.33
C ALA A 18 -4.72 2.05 -4.27
N GLU A 19 -3.40 1.79 -4.26
CA GLU A 19 -2.80 0.74 -5.08
C GLU A 19 -3.15 -0.67 -4.57
N THR A 20 -3.13 -0.90 -3.25
CA THR A 20 -3.52 -2.18 -2.66
C THR A 20 -5.01 -2.46 -2.85
N GLU A 21 -5.87 -1.46 -2.68
CA GLU A 21 -7.31 -1.61 -2.90
C GLU A 21 -7.63 -1.94 -4.37
N ARG A 22 -6.94 -1.29 -5.32
CA ARG A 22 -7.10 -1.60 -6.74
C ARG A 22 -6.65 -3.01 -7.07
N TYR A 23 -5.53 -3.46 -6.49
CA TYR A 23 -5.04 -4.83 -6.65
C TYR A 23 -6.08 -5.85 -6.14
N ASP A 24 -6.58 -5.65 -4.93
CA ASP A 24 -7.59 -6.54 -4.32
C ASP A 24 -8.90 -6.52 -5.11
N ALA A 25 -9.35 -5.35 -5.56
CA ALA A 25 -10.54 -5.22 -6.40
C ALA A 25 -10.39 -5.94 -7.74
N THR A 26 -9.19 -5.90 -8.34
CA THR A 26 -8.91 -6.60 -9.61
C THR A 26 -9.01 -8.11 -9.44
N LEU A 27 -8.41 -8.67 -8.38
CA LEU A 27 -8.51 -10.10 -8.08
C LEU A 27 -9.91 -10.53 -7.66
N ALA A 28 -10.65 -9.66 -6.98
CA ALA A 28 -12.04 -9.92 -6.59
C ALA A 28 -12.98 -9.92 -7.81
N ALA A 29 -12.73 -9.04 -8.79
CA ALA A 29 -13.52 -8.94 -10.01
C ALA A 29 -13.37 -10.17 -10.92
N ASP A 30 -12.16 -10.74 -10.99
CA ASP A 30 -11.91 -11.95 -11.76
C ASP A 30 -10.93 -12.89 -11.05
N ARG A 31 -11.48 -13.98 -10.50
CA ARG A 31 -10.73 -15.02 -9.77
C ARG A 31 -9.86 -15.90 -10.67
N SER A 32 -10.01 -15.80 -12.00
CA SER A 32 -9.13 -16.50 -12.95
C SER A 32 -7.77 -15.81 -13.11
N ILE A 33 -7.66 -14.55 -12.67
CA ILE A 33 -6.40 -13.81 -12.64
C ILE A 33 -5.49 -14.43 -11.59
N ALA A 34 -4.47 -15.15 -12.03
CA ALA A 34 -3.34 -15.54 -11.20
C ALA A 34 -2.32 -14.38 -11.16
N PRO A 35 -2.13 -13.70 -10.02
CA PRO A 35 -1.17 -12.62 -9.94
C PRO A 35 0.25 -13.15 -10.15
N HIS A 36 1.02 -12.44 -10.96
CA HIS A 36 2.43 -12.75 -11.17
C HIS A 36 3.19 -12.60 -9.84
N GLU A 37 4.24 -13.41 -9.63
CA GLU A 37 5.03 -13.40 -8.38
C GLU A 37 5.55 -12.01 -8.02
N SER A 38 5.96 -11.22 -9.02
CA SER A 38 6.40 -9.84 -8.83
C SER A 38 5.30 -8.94 -8.28
N ALA A 39 4.04 -9.14 -8.67
CA ALA A 39 2.90 -8.37 -8.18
C ALA A 39 2.58 -8.75 -6.72
N VAL A 40 2.70 -10.04 -6.38
CA VAL A 40 2.54 -10.52 -5.00
C VAL A 40 3.61 -9.95 -4.09
N ALA A 41 4.88 -10.01 -4.51
CA ALA A 41 6.00 -9.43 -3.78
C ALA A 41 5.85 -7.91 -3.61
N ASP A 42 5.37 -7.22 -4.65
CA ASP A 42 5.13 -5.78 -4.59
C ASP A 42 4.01 -5.42 -3.59
N ARG A 43 2.91 -6.16 -3.61
CA ARG A 43 1.84 -6.02 -2.62
C ARG A 43 2.38 -6.22 -1.20
N GLN A 44 3.17 -7.27 -0.97
CA GLN A 44 3.74 -7.56 0.35
C GLN A 44 4.63 -6.42 0.87
N ARG A 45 5.48 -5.85 0.00
CA ARG A 45 6.29 -4.67 0.34
C ARG A 45 5.42 -3.47 0.71
N LYS A 46 4.36 -3.23 -0.04
CA LYS A 46 3.41 -2.13 0.20
C LYS A 46 2.68 -2.27 1.54
N GLU A 47 2.24 -3.47 1.91
CA GLU A 47 1.66 -3.67 3.25
C GLU A 47 2.64 -3.42 4.37
N LEU A 48 3.87 -3.93 4.24
CA LEU A 48 4.89 -3.69 5.25
C LEU A 48 5.12 -2.19 5.43
N ARG A 49 5.21 -1.45 4.32
CA ARG A 49 5.40 -0.01 4.33
C ARG A 49 4.18 0.73 4.91
N LYS A 50 2.97 0.32 4.56
CA LYS A 50 1.72 0.82 5.15
C LYS A 50 1.71 0.65 6.66
N ALA A 51 2.01 -0.56 7.15
CA ALA A 51 2.05 -0.84 8.59
C ALA A 51 3.09 0.02 9.32
N GLN A 52 4.28 0.21 8.73
CA GLN A 52 5.30 1.12 9.28
C GLN A 52 4.82 2.57 9.38
N LEU A 53 4.17 3.09 8.34
CA LEU A 53 3.63 4.45 8.33
C LEU A 53 2.49 4.59 9.33
N MET A 54 1.56 3.64 9.39
CA MET A 54 0.48 3.64 10.37
C MET A 54 1.00 3.60 11.80
N ALA A 55 2.01 2.78 12.10
CA ALA A 55 2.64 2.72 13.41
C ALA A 55 3.37 4.03 13.78
N LYS A 56 4.11 4.62 12.83
CA LYS A 56 4.82 5.89 13.02
C LYS A 56 3.89 7.04 13.40
N TYR A 57 2.69 7.05 12.84
CA TYR A 57 1.70 8.11 13.04
C TYR A 57 0.58 7.73 14.00
N GLU A 58 0.70 6.60 14.71
CA GLU A 58 -0.29 6.12 15.69
C GLU A 58 -1.72 6.08 15.11
N LEU A 59 -1.85 5.64 13.86
CA LEU A 59 -3.13 5.55 13.13
C LEU A 59 -3.89 4.23 13.39
N VAL A 60 -3.49 3.47 14.43
CA VAL A 60 -4.01 2.13 14.77
C VAL A 60 -4.51 2.10 16.20
#